data_AF-A0A0C9Z460-F1
#
_entry.id   AF-A0A0C9Z460-F1
#
_cell.length_a   1.000
_cell.length_b   1.000
_cell.length_c   1.000
_cell.angle_alpha   90.00
_cell.angle_beta   90.00
_cell.angle_gamma   90.00
#
_symmetry.space_group_name_H-M   'P 1'
#
loop_
_entity.id
_entity.type
_entity.pdbx_description
1 polymer ?
#
loop_
_entity_poly.entity_id
_entity_poly.type
_entity_poly.pdbx_seq_one_letter_code
_entity_poly.pdbx_strand_id
1 'polypeptide(L)'
;MFSRDAVVLAISDGVLVLTTALCVPFAKAVMRGRLRYYWVGVLLQHVLQATILVAAIVWTYHRQWPWVQSGFLTLHSFVMIMKMHSYISINGYLQDVLERSQRAYEELQSLTKEEVTGGWDTALHEAEAQIKEASRKTDKASGVDAGGSRDQGSSIGTPEAEAVIHSLADPSTADALRRRLVAVSEGRDPNEPNSGTSADTALDVRGASSSTYTPSYPATPLPARGVSRDVTCASLLIHHPNPSISSAAHKFLDLDSELVSTGPKKIRYPENVTLGNFIEYMLIPTLVYELEYPRTDRIRPLYVFEKTVAFMGSFALLYTVTESFIIPLTPTPGQSFLRSLLDLALPFMIAYLLLFYIIFECICNAFAELSCFADRQFYEDWWNSTSWDEFSRKWNKPVHTFLLRHVYASTLASYPSVSRTSAMVMTFILSAAAHELVMVIVTHKIRLYLFLMQLAQIPLILVSRASVIKQNKLLGNVVFWIGLYAGFPLLCVAYVAY
;
A
#
# COMPACT_ATOMS: atom_id res chain seq x y z
N MET A 1 -37.91 14.99 3.19
CA MET A 1 -36.60 15.33 2.60
C MET A 1 -35.61 14.17 2.70
N PHE A 2 -35.33 13.61 3.89
CA PHE A 2 -34.36 12.50 4.03
C PHE A 2 -34.62 11.25 3.16
N SER A 3 -35.86 10.80 2.95
CA SER A 3 -36.10 9.52 2.25
C SER A 3 -35.93 9.57 0.73
N ARG A 4 -36.30 10.68 0.06
CA ARG A 4 -36.27 10.75 -1.41
C ARG A 4 -34.86 10.94 -1.95
N ASP A 5 -34.08 11.81 -1.31
CA ASP A 5 -32.70 12.06 -1.74
C ASP A 5 -31.76 10.90 -1.34
N ALA A 6 -32.03 10.21 -0.23
CA ALA A 6 -31.23 9.04 0.17
C ALA A 6 -31.34 7.87 -0.81
N VAL A 7 -32.55 7.58 -1.32
CA VAL A 7 -32.74 6.50 -2.31
C VAL A 7 -32.04 6.83 -3.62
N VAL A 8 -32.19 8.05 -4.11
CA VAL A 8 -31.51 8.48 -5.35
C VAL A 8 -29.99 8.50 -5.16
N LEU A 9 -29.51 8.91 -3.99
CA LEU A 9 -28.09 8.85 -3.65
C LEU A 9 -27.57 7.41 -3.68
N ALA A 10 -28.28 6.47 -3.03
CA ALA A 10 -27.90 5.06 -3.02
C ALA A 10 -27.91 4.43 -4.42
N ILE A 11 -28.88 4.79 -5.28
CA ILE A 11 -28.89 4.33 -6.68
C ILE A 11 -27.72 4.94 -7.46
N SER A 12 -27.46 6.24 -7.29
CA SER A 12 -26.35 6.93 -7.96
C SER A 12 -25.01 6.33 -7.56
N ASP A 13 -24.86 6.01 -6.27
CA ASP A 13 -23.70 5.33 -5.70
C ASP A 13 -23.55 3.91 -6.26
N GLY A 14 -24.64 3.15 -6.32
CA GLY A 14 -24.67 1.83 -6.94
C GLY A 14 -24.24 1.87 -8.40
N VAL A 15 -24.70 2.85 -9.18
CA VAL A 15 -24.29 3.05 -10.57
C VAL A 15 -22.80 3.39 -10.67
N LEU A 16 -22.29 4.27 -9.80
CA LEU A 16 -20.87 4.62 -9.73
C LEU A 16 -20.02 3.37 -9.47
N VAL A 17 -20.37 2.57 -8.45
CA VAL A 17 -19.67 1.34 -8.09
C VAL A 17 -19.77 0.31 -9.23
N LEU A 18 -20.94 0.11 -9.82
CA LEU A 18 -21.12 -0.81 -10.96
C LEU A 18 -20.27 -0.41 -12.17
N THR A 19 -20.12 0.90 -12.42
CA THR A 19 -19.28 1.42 -13.51
C THR A 19 -17.82 1.04 -13.33
N THR A 20 -17.34 0.90 -12.09
CA THR A 20 -15.96 0.44 -11.83
C THR A 20 -15.69 -0.97 -12.33
N ALA A 21 -16.72 -1.82 -12.47
CA ALA A 21 -16.58 -3.18 -12.98
C ALA A 21 -16.10 -3.21 -14.45
N LEU A 22 -16.19 -2.10 -15.19
CA LEU A 22 -15.60 -1.94 -16.52
C LEU A 22 -14.07 -2.08 -16.54
N CYS A 23 -13.40 -1.94 -15.39
CA CYS A 23 -11.97 -2.23 -15.26
C CYS A 23 -11.62 -3.69 -15.56
N VAL A 24 -12.51 -4.63 -15.26
CA VAL A 24 -12.26 -6.07 -15.46
C VAL A 24 -12.21 -6.46 -16.94
N PRO A 25 -13.21 -6.14 -17.79
CA PRO A 25 -13.10 -6.40 -19.22
C PRO A 25 -11.95 -5.64 -19.87
N PHE A 26 -11.64 -4.43 -19.39
CA PHE A 26 -10.45 -3.69 -19.83
C PHE A 26 -9.15 -4.46 -19.52
N ALA A 27 -8.97 -4.90 -18.27
CA ALA A 27 -7.80 -5.69 -17.87
C ALA A 27 -7.71 -7.01 -18.65
N LYS A 28 -8.84 -7.67 -18.91
CA LYS A 28 -8.90 -8.87 -19.76
C LYS A 28 -8.52 -8.58 -21.22
N ALA A 29 -8.83 -7.40 -21.75
CA ALA A 29 -8.44 -7.00 -23.09
C ALA A 29 -6.93 -6.75 -23.20
N VAL A 30 -6.35 -6.12 -22.18
CA VAL A 30 -4.89 -5.94 -22.04
C VAL A 30 -4.18 -7.29 -21.92
N MET A 31 -4.65 -8.18 -21.04
CA MET A 31 -4.15 -9.54 -20.86
C MET A 31 -4.13 -10.36 -22.16
N ARG A 32 -5.15 -10.21 -23.01
CA ARG A 32 -5.26 -10.94 -24.29
C ARG A 32 -4.39 -10.34 -25.41
N GLY A 33 -3.56 -9.33 -25.11
CA GLY A 33 -2.75 -8.63 -26.12
C GLY A 33 -3.56 -7.82 -27.13
N ARG A 34 -4.88 -7.60 -26.90
CA ARG A 34 -5.73 -6.83 -27.81
C ARG A 34 -5.50 -5.32 -27.69
N LEU A 35 -4.96 -4.88 -26.56
CA LEU A 35 -4.66 -3.48 -26.27
C LEU A 35 -3.26 -3.36 -25.68
N ARG A 36 -2.42 -2.52 -26.29
CA ARG A 36 -1.11 -2.18 -25.74
C ARG A 36 -1.27 -1.16 -24.62
N TYR A 37 -0.95 -1.55 -23.39
CA TYR A 37 -1.25 -0.76 -22.20
C TYR A 37 -0.62 0.64 -22.22
N TYR A 38 0.65 0.75 -22.60
CA TYR A 38 1.44 1.95 -22.26
C TYR A 38 0.87 3.28 -22.80
N TRP A 39 0.53 3.36 -24.09
CA TRP A 39 0.00 4.61 -24.65
C TRP A 39 -1.52 4.59 -24.78
N VAL A 40 -2.07 3.54 -25.39
CA VAL A 40 -3.51 3.44 -25.66
C VAL A 40 -4.28 3.11 -24.39
N GLY A 41 -3.76 2.18 -23.58
CA GLY A 41 -4.40 1.78 -22.33
C GLY A 41 -4.45 2.91 -21.30
N VAL A 42 -3.33 3.59 -21.05
CA VAL A 42 -3.25 4.73 -20.13
C VAL A 42 -4.18 5.87 -20.55
N LEU A 43 -4.20 6.22 -21.85
CA LEU A 43 -5.11 7.25 -22.36
C LEU A 43 -6.58 6.86 -22.13
N LEU A 44 -6.96 5.64 -22.53
CA LEU A 44 -8.34 5.15 -22.39
C LEU A 44 -8.77 5.08 -20.91
N GLN A 45 -7.86 4.66 -20.03
CA GLN A 45 -8.07 4.66 -18.59
C GLN A 45 -8.35 6.07 -18.06
N HIS A 46 -7.50 7.05 -18.38
CA HIS A 46 -7.68 8.42 -17.91
C HIS A 46 -8.95 9.08 -18.47
N VAL A 47 -9.28 8.83 -19.73
CA VAL A 47 -10.53 9.29 -20.34
C VAL A 47 -11.74 8.71 -19.60
N LEU A 48 -11.73 7.40 -19.30
CA LEU A 48 -12.81 6.76 -18.54
C LEU A 48 -12.93 7.35 -17.14
N GLN A 49 -11.82 7.48 -16.42
CA GLN A 49 -11.79 8.04 -15.05
C GLN A 49 -12.26 9.50 -15.01
N ALA A 50 -11.79 10.33 -15.94
CA ALA A 50 -12.22 11.71 -16.07
C ALA A 50 -13.72 11.80 -16.41
N THR A 51 -14.21 10.94 -17.30
CA THR A 51 -15.63 10.89 -17.66
C THR A 51 -16.50 10.53 -16.46
N ILE A 52 -16.09 9.52 -15.67
CA ILE A 52 -16.81 9.12 -14.45
C ILE A 52 -16.82 10.25 -13.42
N LEU A 53 -15.66 10.90 -13.19
CA LEU A 53 -15.57 12.02 -12.26
C LEU A 53 -16.46 13.18 -12.68
N VAL A 54 -16.35 13.62 -13.94
CA VAL A 54 -17.15 14.72 -14.48
C VAL A 54 -18.63 14.38 -14.45
N ALA A 55 -19.01 13.15 -14.80
CA ALA A 55 -20.40 12.71 -14.71
C ALA A 55 -20.93 12.76 -13.28
N ALA A 56 -20.18 12.27 -12.29
CA ALA A 56 -20.56 12.34 -10.88
C ALA A 56 -20.70 13.79 -10.41
N ILE A 57 -19.77 14.67 -10.79
CA ILE A 57 -19.81 16.10 -10.43
C ILE A 57 -21.00 16.80 -11.11
N VAL A 58 -21.20 16.63 -12.41
CA VAL A 58 -22.33 17.22 -13.13
C VAL A 58 -23.65 16.74 -12.54
N TRP A 59 -23.71 15.47 -12.13
CA TRP A 59 -24.88 14.90 -11.46
C TRP A 59 -25.18 15.55 -10.11
N THR A 60 -24.17 15.80 -9.25
CA THR A 60 -24.39 16.50 -7.97
C THR A 60 -24.91 17.92 -8.18
N TYR A 61 -24.37 18.66 -9.16
CA TYR A 61 -24.85 20.00 -9.51
C TYR A 61 -26.27 19.98 -10.11
N HIS A 62 -26.57 19.06 -11.01
CA HIS A 62 -27.89 18.98 -11.63
C HIS A 62 -28.96 18.62 -10.60
N ARG A 63 -28.63 17.76 -9.63
CA ARG A 63 -29.59 17.30 -8.62
C ARG A 63 -29.76 18.28 -7.45
N GLN A 64 -28.87 19.27 -7.30
CA GLN A 64 -28.93 20.32 -6.27
C GLN A 64 -29.01 19.71 -4.86
N TRP A 65 -28.18 18.69 -4.63
CA TRP A 65 -28.15 18.01 -3.35
C TRP A 65 -27.53 18.87 -2.24
N PRO A 66 -27.96 18.70 -0.98
CA PRO A 66 -27.29 19.33 0.13
C PRO A 66 -25.82 18.90 0.24
N TRP A 67 -25.05 19.74 0.93
CA TRP A 67 -23.60 19.64 1.04
C TRP A 67 -23.09 18.26 1.50
N VAL A 68 -23.85 17.56 2.38
CA VAL A 68 -23.50 16.23 2.88
C VAL A 68 -23.56 15.17 1.76
N GLN A 69 -24.66 15.12 1.01
CA GLN A 69 -24.85 14.13 -0.06
C GLN A 69 -23.90 14.42 -1.23
N SER A 70 -23.74 15.69 -1.60
CA SER A 70 -22.79 16.12 -2.63
C SER A 70 -21.35 15.78 -2.23
N GLY A 71 -20.98 16.01 -0.97
CA GLY A 71 -19.68 15.64 -0.42
C GLY A 71 -19.46 14.13 -0.42
N PHE A 72 -20.44 13.34 0.03
CA PHE A 72 -20.38 11.89 0.03
C PHE A 72 -20.14 11.32 -1.36
N LEU A 73 -20.98 11.65 -2.35
CA LEU A 73 -20.84 11.07 -3.70
C LEU A 73 -19.51 11.48 -4.33
N THR A 74 -19.06 12.73 -4.10
CA THR A 74 -17.77 13.22 -4.61
C THR A 74 -16.60 12.47 -4.00
N LEU A 75 -16.55 12.35 -2.67
CA LEU A 75 -15.48 11.62 -1.98
C LEU A 75 -15.47 10.15 -2.39
N HIS A 76 -16.64 9.53 -2.50
CA HIS A 76 -16.72 8.14 -2.93
C HIS A 76 -16.28 7.99 -4.40
N SER A 77 -16.59 8.95 -5.27
CA SER A 77 -16.08 8.97 -6.66
C SER A 77 -14.56 9.03 -6.71
N PHE A 78 -13.91 9.83 -5.86
CA PHE A 78 -12.45 9.83 -5.75
C PHE A 78 -11.90 8.47 -5.32
N VAL A 79 -12.49 7.86 -4.28
CA VAL A 79 -12.10 6.52 -3.81
C VAL A 79 -12.23 5.49 -4.95
N MET A 80 -13.35 5.48 -5.66
CA MET A 80 -13.58 4.58 -6.79
C MET A 80 -12.56 4.80 -7.90
N ILE A 81 -12.26 6.05 -8.28
CA ILE A 81 -11.28 6.36 -9.32
C ILE A 81 -9.87 5.94 -8.91
N MET A 82 -9.46 6.20 -7.66
CA MET A 82 -8.16 5.75 -7.14
C MET A 82 -8.06 4.23 -7.18
N LYS A 83 -9.12 3.51 -6.78
CA LYS A 83 -9.16 2.05 -6.88
C LYS A 83 -9.08 1.55 -8.32
N MET A 84 -9.87 2.14 -9.22
CA MET A 84 -9.81 1.82 -10.65
C MET A 84 -8.41 2.06 -11.21
N HIS A 85 -7.78 3.19 -10.85
CA HIS A 85 -6.44 3.54 -11.29
C HIS A 85 -5.42 2.51 -10.83
N SER A 86 -5.43 2.16 -9.55
CA SER A 86 -4.50 1.17 -9.04
C SER A 86 -4.71 -0.21 -9.67
N TYR A 87 -5.96 -0.65 -9.83
CA TYR A 87 -6.23 -1.97 -10.41
C TYR A 87 -5.73 -2.06 -11.86
N ILE A 88 -6.07 -1.08 -12.69
CA ILE A 88 -5.66 -1.07 -14.09
C ILE A 88 -4.13 -0.91 -14.21
N SER A 89 -3.54 0.01 -13.45
CA SER A 89 -2.10 0.28 -13.48
C SER A 89 -1.25 -0.94 -13.16
N ILE A 90 -1.59 -1.65 -12.09
CA ILE A 90 -0.87 -2.86 -11.68
C ILE A 90 -1.07 -4.00 -12.67
N ASN A 91 -2.28 -4.24 -13.16
CA ASN A 91 -2.50 -5.30 -14.16
C ASN A 91 -1.83 -4.97 -15.51
N GLY A 92 -1.77 -3.68 -15.88
CA GLY A 92 -1.04 -3.22 -17.05
C GLY A 92 0.48 -3.39 -16.92
N TYR A 93 1.02 -3.12 -15.73
CA TYR A 93 2.42 -3.40 -15.39
C TYR A 93 2.74 -4.89 -15.45
N LEU A 94 1.93 -5.74 -14.80
CA LEU A 94 2.13 -7.19 -14.78
C LEU A 94 2.07 -7.80 -16.19
N GLN A 95 1.22 -7.27 -17.08
CA GLN A 95 1.21 -7.67 -18.48
C GLN A 95 2.52 -7.33 -19.20
N ASP A 96 3.07 -6.13 -18.99
CA ASP A 96 4.36 -5.73 -19.59
C ASP A 96 5.52 -6.58 -19.04
N VAL A 97 5.51 -6.89 -17.74
CA VAL A 97 6.47 -7.83 -17.13
C VAL A 97 6.32 -9.23 -17.73
N LEU A 98 5.09 -9.71 -17.96
CA LEU A 98 4.84 -11.01 -18.56
C LEU A 98 5.42 -11.09 -19.97
N GLU A 99 5.19 -10.06 -20.79
CA GLU A 99 5.75 -9.98 -22.15
C GLU A 99 7.28 -9.93 -22.14
N ARG A 100 7.89 -9.19 -21.21
CA ARG A 100 9.35 -9.13 -21.06
C ARG A 100 9.94 -10.44 -20.57
N SER A 101 9.27 -11.11 -19.63
CA SER A 101 9.63 -12.43 -19.12
C SER A 101 9.62 -13.45 -20.26
N GLN A 102 8.57 -13.48 -21.08
CA GLN A 102 8.48 -14.36 -22.25
C GLN A 102 9.61 -14.11 -23.25
N ARG A 103 9.92 -12.85 -23.57
CA ARG A 103 11.06 -12.52 -24.44
C ARG A 103 12.40 -12.94 -23.86
N ALA A 104 12.61 -12.74 -22.56
CA ALA A 104 13.84 -13.17 -21.88
C ALA A 104 13.96 -14.71 -21.88
N TYR A 105 12.84 -15.42 -21.78
CA TYR A 105 12.81 -16.88 -21.87
C TYR A 105 13.12 -17.38 -23.29
N GLU A 106 12.56 -16.73 -24.32
CA GLU A 106 12.87 -17.02 -25.72
C GLU A 106 14.35 -16.77 -26.04
N GLU A 107 14.92 -15.67 -25.53
CA GLU A 107 16.35 -15.33 -25.61
C GLU A 107 17.23 -16.41 -24.95
N LEU A 108 16.83 -16.90 -23.76
CA LEU A 108 17.50 -18.00 -23.09
C LEU A 108 17.44 -19.30 -23.91
N GLN A 109 16.30 -19.59 -24.55
CA GLN A 109 16.13 -20.75 -25.41
C GLN A 109 16.95 -20.65 -26.72
N SER A 110 17.13 -19.46 -27.29
CA SER A 110 17.98 -19.30 -28.47
C SER A 110 19.45 -19.47 -28.12
N LEU A 111 19.92 -18.85 -27.04
CA LEU A 111 21.32 -18.95 -26.60
C LEU A 111 21.72 -20.40 -26.30
N THR A 112 20.86 -21.15 -25.61
CA THR A 112 21.10 -22.58 -25.34
C THR A 112 21.12 -23.44 -26.60
N LYS A 113 20.39 -23.08 -27.66
CA LYS A 113 20.42 -23.80 -28.95
C LYS A 113 21.66 -23.46 -29.78
N GLU A 114 22.14 -22.23 -29.71
CA GLU A 114 23.27 -21.74 -30.51
C GLU A 114 24.62 -22.09 -29.87
N GLU A 115 24.73 -21.97 -28.55
CA GLU A 115 26.01 -22.07 -27.83
C GLU A 115 26.31 -23.47 -27.27
N VAL A 116 25.30 -24.34 -27.13
CA VAL A 116 25.46 -25.70 -26.56
C VAL A 116 25.14 -26.77 -27.59
N THR A 117 26.12 -27.60 -27.92
CA THR A 117 25.96 -28.76 -28.81
C THR A 117 25.07 -29.81 -28.16
N GLY A 118 23.81 -29.89 -28.59
CA GLY A 118 22.78 -30.77 -27.98
C GLY A 118 21.58 -29.99 -27.42
N GLY A 119 21.66 -28.65 -27.39
CA GLY A 119 20.56 -27.77 -27.05
C GLY A 119 20.21 -27.74 -25.56
N TRP A 120 18.92 -27.52 -25.27
CA TRP A 120 18.41 -27.22 -23.93
C TRP A 120 18.71 -28.31 -22.88
N ASP A 121 18.54 -29.58 -23.22
CA ASP A 121 18.72 -30.69 -22.28
C ASP A 121 20.20 -30.88 -21.90
N THR A 122 21.11 -30.66 -22.85
CA THR A 122 22.55 -30.70 -22.58
C THR A 122 22.98 -29.55 -21.69
N ALA A 123 22.46 -28.33 -21.93
CA ALA A 123 22.73 -27.17 -21.09
C ALA A 123 22.27 -27.39 -19.64
N LEU A 124 21.11 -28.04 -19.44
CA LEU A 124 20.65 -28.42 -18.10
C LEU A 124 21.59 -29.41 -17.41
N HIS A 125 22.07 -30.42 -18.14
CA HIS A 125 23.03 -31.38 -17.59
C HIS A 125 24.38 -30.76 -17.23
N GLU A 126 24.88 -29.83 -18.05
CA GLU A 126 26.11 -29.08 -17.77
C GLU A 126 25.97 -28.23 -16.50
N ALA A 127 24.84 -27.53 -16.35
CA ALA A 127 24.55 -26.75 -15.14
C ALA A 127 24.43 -27.65 -13.89
N GLU A 128 23.75 -28.79 -13.98
CA GLU A 128 23.67 -29.76 -12.88
C GLU A 128 25.03 -30.33 -12.48
N ALA A 129 25.89 -30.61 -13.47
CA ALA A 129 27.25 -31.10 -13.23
C ALA A 129 28.07 -30.05 -12.46
N GLN A 130 27.94 -28.78 -12.82
CA GLN A 130 28.62 -27.67 -12.14
C GLN A 130 28.13 -27.50 -10.69
N ILE A 131 26.84 -27.61 -10.42
CA ILE A 131 26.29 -27.58 -9.05
C ILE A 131 26.87 -28.74 -8.22
N LYS A 132 26.91 -29.96 -8.78
CA LYS A 132 27.49 -31.15 -8.12
C LYS A 132 29.00 -31.02 -7.89
N GLU A 133 29.73 -30.34 -8.77
CA GLU A 133 31.15 -30.07 -8.59
C GLU A 133 31.39 -29.02 -7.50
N ALA A 134 30.59 -27.95 -7.49
CA ALA A 134 30.62 -26.91 -6.47
C ALA A 134 30.32 -27.49 -5.07
N SER A 135 29.31 -28.35 -4.93
CA SER A 135 29.00 -28.99 -3.65
C SER A 135 30.13 -29.90 -3.15
N ARG A 136 30.73 -30.71 -4.04
CA ARG A 136 31.90 -31.55 -3.72
C ARG A 136 33.13 -30.74 -3.28
N LYS A 137 33.33 -29.53 -3.81
CA LYS A 137 34.42 -28.64 -3.39
C LYS A 137 34.16 -28.07 -2.00
N THR A 138 32.91 -27.70 -1.69
CA THR A 138 32.50 -27.24 -0.37
C THR A 138 32.66 -28.33 0.70
N ASP A 139 32.27 -29.59 0.39
CA ASP A 139 32.41 -30.73 1.31
C ASP A 139 33.88 -31.12 1.57
N LYS A 140 34.75 -30.93 0.57
CA LYS A 140 36.20 -31.12 0.74
C LYS A 140 36.85 -29.99 1.54
N ALA A 141 36.33 -28.77 1.47
CA ALA A 141 36.84 -27.63 2.23
C ALA A 141 36.44 -27.71 3.72
N SER A 142 35.27 -28.26 4.04
CA SER A 142 34.83 -28.51 5.43
C SER A 142 35.47 -29.76 6.06
N GLY A 143 36.05 -30.67 5.25
CA GLY A 143 36.71 -31.88 5.71
C GLY A 143 38.21 -31.78 6.03
N VAL A 144 38.82 -30.59 5.99
CA VAL A 144 40.28 -30.41 6.17
C VAL A 144 40.68 -29.92 7.58
N ASP A 145 39.75 -29.50 8.43
CA ASP A 145 40.03 -29.18 9.85
C ASP A 145 39.51 -30.28 10.80
N ALA A 146 40.14 -31.46 10.77
CA ALA A 146 39.98 -32.47 11.81
C ALA A 146 41.26 -33.29 11.98
N GLY A 147 42.30 -32.65 12.51
CA GLY A 147 43.54 -33.30 12.92
C GLY A 147 43.95 -32.86 14.33
N GLY A 148 43.29 -33.37 15.38
CA GLY A 148 43.69 -33.12 16.77
C GLY A 148 42.78 -33.70 17.86
N SER A 149 42.96 -34.98 18.20
CA SER A 149 42.73 -35.67 19.49
C SER A 149 41.31 -35.85 20.12
N ARG A 150 40.88 -37.14 20.19
CA ARG A 150 40.15 -37.94 21.23
C ARG A 150 39.22 -37.20 22.23
N ASP A 151 38.00 -37.65 22.58
CA ASP A 151 37.50 -39.00 22.82
C ASP A 151 35.95 -39.06 22.86
N GLN A 152 35.45 -40.28 22.67
CA GLN A 152 34.10 -40.88 22.73
C GLN A 152 32.87 -40.11 23.29
N GLY A 153 31.74 -40.23 22.56
CA GLY A 153 30.41 -40.25 23.16
C GLY A 153 29.21 -40.05 22.23
N SER A 154 28.53 -41.16 21.90
CA SER A 154 27.11 -41.26 21.48
C SER A 154 26.70 -40.98 20.03
N SER A 155 25.90 -41.92 19.57
CA SER A 155 25.40 -42.16 18.22
C SER A 155 23.95 -41.70 18.02
N ILE A 156 23.61 -41.53 16.74
CA ILE A 156 22.27 -41.57 16.10
C ILE A 156 21.46 -40.27 16.12
N GLY A 157 21.33 -39.71 14.91
CA GLY A 157 20.31 -38.75 14.52
C GLY A 157 20.61 -38.20 13.14
N THR A 158 20.13 -38.86 12.08
CA THR A 158 20.14 -38.36 10.70
C THR A 158 19.45 -36.99 10.64
N PRO A 159 20.03 -35.95 9.98
CA PRO A 159 19.24 -34.86 9.46
C PRO A 159 18.99 -35.06 7.97
N GLU A 160 17.72 -35.29 7.70
CA GLU A 160 16.95 -35.15 6.46
C GLU A 160 17.56 -34.32 5.32
N ALA A 161 17.53 -34.93 4.14
CA ALA A 161 17.78 -34.35 2.82
C ALA A 161 16.74 -33.29 2.38
N GLU A 162 15.97 -32.70 3.31
CA GLU A 162 15.00 -31.64 3.03
C GLU A 162 15.55 -30.23 3.35
N ALA A 163 16.61 -30.11 4.15
CA ALA A 163 17.19 -28.82 4.52
C ALA A 163 18.07 -28.18 3.42
N VAL A 164 18.53 -28.95 2.44
CA VAL A 164 19.43 -28.46 1.36
C VAL A 164 18.66 -27.87 0.18
N ILE A 165 17.39 -28.23 0.00
CA ILE A 165 16.53 -27.66 -1.06
C ILE A 165 16.06 -26.24 -0.69
N HIS A 166 16.13 -25.87 0.59
CA HIS A 166 15.77 -24.53 1.07
C HIS A 166 16.94 -23.53 1.12
N SER A 167 18.18 -23.90 0.75
CA SER A 167 19.36 -23.05 0.94
C SER A 167 20.08 -22.57 -0.32
N LEU A 168 19.46 -22.64 -1.51
CA LEU A 168 20.11 -22.26 -2.78
C LEU A 168 19.39 -21.19 -3.62
N ALA A 169 18.54 -20.41 -2.99
CA ALA A 169 18.30 -19.05 -3.45
C ALA A 169 18.53 -18.17 -2.24
N ASP A 170 19.08 -16.97 -2.41
CA ASP A 170 19.15 -16.01 -1.32
C ASP A 170 18.05 -14.94 -1.47
N PRO A 171 16.80 -15.23 -1.05
CA PRO A 171 15.77 -14.23 -0.82
C PRO A 171 16.23 -13.15 0.17
N SER A 172 17.24 -13.40 1.01
CA SER A 172 17.67 -12.46 2.03
C SER A 172 18.38 -11.24 1.46
N THR A 173 19.00 -11.32 0.28
CA THR A 173 19.60 -10.14 -0.37
C THR A 173 18.52 -9.21 -0.95
N ALA A 174 17.44 -9.76 -1.54
CA ALA A 174 16.28 -8.98 -1.98
C ALA A 174 15.48 -8.43 -0.78
N ASP A 175 15.37 -9.18 0.31
CA ASP A 175 14.78 -8.74 1.56
C ASP A 175 15.65 -7.70 2.29
N ALA A 176 16.97 -7.79 2.21
CA ALA A 176 17.91 -6.82 2.76
C ALA A 176 17.92 -5.53 1.94
N LEU A 177 17.78 -5.62 0.60
CA LEU A 177 17.63 -4.46 -0.27
C LEU A 177 16.26 -3.81 -0.07
N ARG A 178 15.19 -4.59 0.12
CA ARG A 178 13.85 -4.11 0.47
C ARG A 178 13.80 -3.52 1.86
N ARG A 179 14.44 -4.13 2.87
CA ARG A 179 14.61 -3.54 4.22
C ARG A 179 15.44 -2.26 4.18
N ARG A 180 16.47 -2.17 3.32
CA ARG A 180 17.22 -0.93 3.07
C ARG A 180 16.36 0.13 2.37
N LEU A 181 15.52 -0.24 1.42
CA LEU A 181 14.56 0.65 0.76
C LEU A 181 13.45 1.13 1.72
N VAL A 182 12.99 0.26 2.63
CA VAL A 182 12.05 0.58 3.71
C VAL A 182 12.72 1.49 4.75
N ALA A 183 13.97 1.23 5.15
CA ALA A 183 14.73 2.12 6.04
C ALA A 183 14.99 3.51 5.40
N VAL A 184 15.19 3.58 4.09
CA VAL A 184 15.28 4.83 3.32
C VAL A 184 13.93 5.53 3.20
N SER A 185 12.82 4.78 3.11
CA SER A 185 11.43 5.29 3.21
C SER A 185 11.09 5.82 4.62
N GLU A 186 11.75 5.28 5.65
CA GLU A 186 11.58 5.66 7.07
C GLU A 186 12.56 6.75 7.53
N GLY A 187 13.56 7.11 6.73
CA GLY A 187 14.46 8.24 7.00
C GLY A 187 15.49 8.02 8.12
N ARG A 188 16.00 6.79 8.29
CA ARG A 188 17.14 6.51 9.21
C ARG A 188 18.47 6.40 8.45
N ASP A 189 19.50 7.06 8.98
CA ASP A 189 20.87 6.99 8.46
C ASP A 189 21.51 5.63 8.78
N PRO A 190 22.19 4.97 7.82
CA PRO A 190 22.64 3.58 7.96
C PRO A 190 23.95 3.37 8.75
N ASN A 191 24.49 4.41 9.43
CA ASN A 191 25.85 4.40 9.97
C ASN A 191 26.00 4.65 11.49
N GLU A 192 24.95 4.55 12.31
CA GLU A 192 25.12 4.62 13.77
C GLU A 192 25.36 3.24 14.41
N PRO A 193 26.46 3.04 15.17
CA PRO A 193 26.70 1.81 15.93
C PRO A 193 25.97 1.83 17.28
N ASN A 194 25.26 0.74 17.59
CA ASN A 194 24.55 0.53 18.86
C ASN A 194 25.54 0.30 20.01
N SER A 195 25.49 1.16 21.03
CA SER A 195 26.19 1.00 22.31
C SER A 195 25.20 1.06 23.49
N GLY A 196 25.31 0.11 24.44
CA GLY A 196 24.74 0.18 25.79
C GLY A 196 23.39 -0.55 25.97
N THR A 197 23.29 -1.77 26.53
CA THR A 197 23.53 -2.25 27.92
C THR A 197 22.28 -2.16 28.84
N SER A 198 21.80 -3.36 29.20
CA SER A 198 21.17 -3.84 30.45
C SER A 198 19.89 -3.20 31.02
N ALA A 199 18.88 -4.03 31.29
CA ALA A 199 18.50 -4.39 32.66
C ALA A 199 17.47 -5.55 32.68
N ASP A 200 17.81 -6.57 33.46
CA ASP A 200 17.01 -7.73 33.84
C ASP A 200 15.72 -7.37 34.56
N THR A 201 14.65 -8.16 34.36
CA THR A 201 13.76 -8.55 35.45
C THR A 201 13.14 -9.92 35.14
N ALA A 202 13.62 -10.93 35.85
CA ALA A 202 13.03 -12.25 35.92
C ALA A 202 11.76 -12.23 36.79
N LEU A 203 10.70 -12.90 36.34
CA LEU A 203 9.63 -13.41 37.20
C LEU A 203 9.20 -14.79 36.71
N ASP A 204 9.45 -15.75 37.59
CA ASP A 204 9.22 -17.18 37.47
C ASP A 204 7.95 -17.54 38.27
N VAL A 205 6.97 -18.20 37.64
CA VAL A 205 5.91 -18.94 38.37
C VAL A 205 5.58 -20.23 37.60
N ARG A 206 6.04 -21.34 38.18
CA ARG A 206 5.68 -22.73 37.87
C ARG A 206 4.21 -23.02 38.19
N GLY A 207 3.59 -23.93 37.42
CA GLY A 207 2.52 -24.79 37.97
C GLY A 207 1.48 -25.39 37.02
N ALA A 208 1.84 -26.49 36.34
CA ALA A 208 1.03 -27.67 36.01
C ALA A 208 -0.30 -27.57 35.20
N SER A 209 -0.34 -28.22 34.03
CA SER A 209 -0.91 -29.57 33.89
C SER A 209 -0.84 -30.07 32.43
N SER A 210 -0.37 -31.30 32.28
CA SER A 210 -0.23 -32.03 31.03
C SER A 210 -1.59 -32.48 30.47
N SER A 211 -1.85 -32.23 29.19
CA SER A 211 -2.71 -33.10 28.39
C SER A 211 -1.97 -33.47 27.11
N THR A 212 -1.71 -34.76 27.00
CA THR A 212 -1.00 -35.44 25.91
C THR A 212 -1.83 -35.36 24.64
N TYR A 213 -1.33 -34.67 23.61
CA TYR A 213 -1.84 -34.78 22.24
C TYR A 213 -0.78 -35.44 21.37
N THR A 214 -1.05 -36.68 20.97
CA THR A 214 -0.29 -37.44 19.96
C THR A 214 -0.57 -36.85 18.58
N PRO A 215 0.45 -36.40 17.83
CA PRO A 215 0.24 -36.06 16.43
C PRO A 215 0.18 -37.37 15.63
N SER A 216 -1.02 -37.68 15.14
CA SER A 216 -1.20 -38.62 14.04
C SER A 216 -0.67 -37.93 12.78
N TYR A 217 0.39 -38.49 12.19
CA TYR A 217 0.85 -38.11 10.86
C TYR A 217 -0.23 -38.47 9.82
N PRO A 218 -0.49 -37.58 8.84
CA PRO A 218 -0.80 -38.01 7.50
C PRO A 218 0.38 -37.68 6.57
N ALA A 219 0.87 -38.76 5.97
CA ALA A 219 1.47 -38.91 4.64
C ALA A 219 1.89 -37.64 3.87
N THR A 220 3.20 -37.61 3.56
CA THR A 220 3.81 -37.18 2.29
C THR A 220 3.59 -35.72 1.88
N PRO A 221 4.65 -34.90 1.72
CA PRO A 221 4.50 -33.59 1.09
C PRO A 221 4.04 -33.79 -0.35
N LEU A 222 2.79 -33.45 -0.63
CA LEU A 222 2.31 -33.28 -1.99
C LEU A 222 3.18 -32.18 -2.66
N PRO A 223 3.66 -32.39 -3.90
CA PRO A 223 4.47 -31.39 -4.58
C PRO A 223 3.66 -30.10 -4.70
N ALA A 224 4.30 -28.97 -4.36
CA ALA A 224 3.74 -27.64 -4.47
C ALA A 224 3.14 -27.45 -5.88
N ARG A 225 1.81 -27.37 -5.95
CA ARG A 225 1.07 -27.08 -7.18
C ARG A 225 1.56 -25.74 -7.74
N GLY A 226 2.27 -25.77 -8.88
CA GLY A 226 2.33 -24.64 -9.80
C GLY A 226 3.68 -23.97 -10.09
N VAL A 227 4.84 -24.53 -9.70
CA VAL A 227 6.10 -24.05 -10.31
C VAL A 227 6.12 -24.53 -11.76
N SER A 228 6.02 -23.62 -12.73
CA SER A 228 6.13 -24.00 -14.14
C SER A 228 7.46 -24.71 -14.36
N ARG A 229 7.45 -25.81 -15.10
CA ARG A 229 8.66 -26.57 -15.49
C ARG A 229 9.76 -25.64 -16.01
N ASP A 230 9.36 -24.57 -16.69
CA ASP A 230 10.24 -23.55 -17.25
C ASP A 230 11.05 -22.80 -16.17
N VAL A 231 10.45 -22.50 -15.02
CA VAL A 231 11.10 -21.80 -13.89
C VAL A 231 12.10 -22.73 -13.21
N THR A 232 11.74 -24.00 -13.01
CA THR A 232 12.67 -24.99 -12.45
C THR A 232 13.88 -25.19 -13.37
N CYS A 233 13.66 -25.35 -14.68
CA CYS A 233 14.76 -25.47 -15.64
C CYS A 233 15.63 -24.21 -15.68
N ALA A 234 15.03 -23.02 -15.70
CA ALA A 234 15.80 -21.77 -15.69
C ALA A 234 16.58 -21.57 -14.38
N SER A 235 16.06 -22.01 -13.24
CA SER A 235 16.75 -21.92 -11.95
C SER A 235 18.04 -22.75 -11.93
N LEU A 236 18.07 -23.88 -12.63
CA LEU A 236 19.28 -24.68 -12.82
C LEU A 236 20.28 -23.95 -13.72
N LEU A 237 19.80 -23.33 -14.81
CA LEU A 237 20.63 -22.62 -15.78
C LEU A 237 21.32 -21.36 -15.25
N ILE A 238 20.95 -20.85 -14.07
CA ILE A 238 21.73 -19.81 -13.36
C ILE A 238 23.19 -20.25 -13.19
N HIS A 239 23.40 -21.53 -12.86
CA HIS A 239 24.72 -22.06 -12.57
C HIS A 239 25.46 -22.57 -13.80
N HIS A 240 24.98 -22.24 -15.00
CA HIS A 240 25.59 -22.65 -16.25
C HIS A 240 26.99 -22.02 -16.42
N PRO A 241 27.98 -22.74 -17.01
CA PRO A 241 29.35 -22.23 -17.15
C PRO A 241 29.45 -21.03 -18.09
N ASN A 242 28.52 -20.92 -19.05
CA ASN A 242 28.45 -19.79 -19.96
C ASN A 242 27.77 -18.56 -19.30
N PRO A 243 28.47 -17.41 -19.19
CA PRO A 243 27.95 -16.21 -18.53
C PRO A 243 26.72 -15.60 -19.23
N SER A 244 26.59 -15.76 -20.55
CA SER A 244 25.44 -15.25 -21.31
C SER A 244 24.15 -15.99 -20.93
N ILE A 245 24.22 -17.32 -20.86
CA ILE A 245 23.09 -18.18 -20.45
C ILE A 245 22.73 -17.94 -18.99
N SER A 246 23.72 -17.84 -18.10
CA SER A 246 23.52 -17.53 -16.68
C SER A 246 22.85 -16.16 -16.48
N SER A 247 23.32 -15.12 -17.17
CA SER A 247 22.72 -13.78 -17.09
C SER A 247 21.30 -13.71 -17.65
N ALA A 248 21.03 -14.39 -18.76
CA ALA A 248 19.69 -14.49 -19.33
C ALA A 248 18.74 -15.26 -18.39
N ALA A 249 19.21 -16.32 -17.74
CA ALA A 249 18.46 -17.07 -16.74
C ALA A 249 18.12 -16.20 -15.51
N HIS A 250 19.08 -15.43 -15.00
CA HIS A 250 18.83 -14.44 -13.94
C HIS A 250 17.76 -13.43 -14.33
N LYS A 251 17.89 -12.81 -15.51
CA LYS A 251 16.92 -11.83 -16.03
C LYS A 251 15.51 -12.42 -16.15
N PHE A 252 15.38 -13.65 -16.64
CA PHE A 252 14.08 -14.33 -16.72
C PHE A 252 13.47 -14.58 -15.34
N LEU A 253 14.26 -15.08 -14.39
CA LEU A 253 13.77 -15.42 -13.05
C LEU A 253 13.42 -14.18 -12.23
N ASP A 254 14.18 -13.10 -12.36
CA ASP A 254 13.88 -11.82 -11.73
C ASP A 254 12.51 -11.32 -12.21
N LEU A 255 12.26 -11.31 -13.52
CA LEU A 255 10.98 -10.91 -14.10
C LEU A 255 9.85 -11.88 -13.73
N ASP A 256 10.11 -13.19 -13.70
CA ASP A 256 9.12 -14.20 -13.32
C ASP A 256 8.69 -14.06 -11.85
N SER A 257 9.64 -13.70 -10.98
CA SER A 257 9.37 -13.50 -9.55
C SER A 257 8.40 -12.34 -9.28
N GLU A 258 8.36 -11.34 -10.15
CA GLU A 258 7.42 -10.20 -10.06
C GLU A 258 5.99 -10.56 -10.47
N LEU A 259 5.79 -11.64 -11.24
CA LEU A 259 4.48 -12.11 -11.69
C LEU A 259 3.72 -12.90 -10.63
N VAL A 260 4.40 -13.26 -9.53
CA VAL A 260 3.86 -14.09 -8.46
C VAL A 260 3.74 -13.25 -7.19
N SER A 261 2.63 -13.40 -6.46
CA SER A 261 2.46 -12.74 -5.17
C SER A 261 3.46 -13.25 -4.12
N THR A 262 3.85 -12.37 -3.19
CA THR A 262 4.77 -12.69 -2.09
C THR A 262 4.10 -13.40 -0.91
N GLY A 263 2.77 -13.52 -0.93
CA GLY A 263 2.00 -14.12 0.16
C GLY A 263 1.90 -15.65 0.08
N PRO A 264 1.23 -16.28 1.06
CA PRO A 264 1.16 -17.72 1.20
C PRO A 264 0.48 -18.42 0.01
N LYS A 265 -0.47 -17.75 -0.67
CA LYS A 265 -1.21 -18.35 -1.80
C LYS A 265 -0.45 -18.28 -3.13
N LYS A 266 0.59 -17.45 -3.24
CA LYS A 266 1.44 -17.29 -4.44
C LYS A 266 0.61 -17.19 -5.74
N ILE A 267 -0.37 -16.30 -5.75
CA ILE A 267 -1.24 -16.05 -6.90
C ILE A 267 -0.39 -15.50 -8.04
N ARG A 268 -0.50 -16.13 -9.22
CA ARG A 268 0.27 -15.79 -10.41
C ARG A 268 -0.59 -15.03 -11.42
N TYR A 269 -0.02 -13.99 -12.03
CA TYR A 269 -0.64 -13.33 -13.18
C TYR A 269 -0.66 -14.28 -14.39
N PRO A 270 -1.77 -14.42 -15.15
CA PRO A 270 -2.97 -13.59 -15.15
C PRO A 270 -4.20 -14.19 -14.42
N GLU A 271 -4.03 -15.21 -13.57
CA GLU A 271 -5.15 -15.87 -12.88
C GLU A 271 -5.91 -14.93 -11.94
N ASN A 272 -5.28 -13.81 -11.57
CA ASN A 272 -5.87 -12.78 -10.73
C ASN A 272 -6.98 -11.97 -11.44
N VAL A 273 -7.06 -11.94 -12.78
CA VAL A 273 -8.01 -11.10 -13.55
C VAL A 273 -9.41 -11.72 -13.60
N THR A 274 -10.01 -11.92 -12.44
CA THR A 274 -11.38 -12.41 -12.27
C THR A 274 -12.29 -11.33 -11.68
N LEU A 275 -13.60 -11.43 -11.93
CA LEU A 275 -14.57 -10.51 -11.32
C LEU A 275 -14.63 -10.69 -9.80
N GLY A 276 -14.43 -11.92 -9.30
CA GLY A 276 -14.39 -12.20 -7.86
C GLY A 276 -13.27 -11.47 -7.14
N ASN A 277 -12.03 -11.57 -7.66
CA ASN A 277 -10.88 -10.87 -7.09
C ASN A 277 -11.03 -9.35 -7.15
N PHE A 278 -11.66 -8.83 -8.21
CA PHE A 278 -11.94 -7.40 -8.33
C PHE A 278 -12.97 -6.94 -7.29
N ILE A 279 -14.10 -7.65 -7.15
CA ILE A 279 -15.10 -7.33 -6.13
C ILE A 279 -14.49 -7.37 -4.73
N GLU A 280 -13.65 -8.36 -4.47
CA GLU A 280 -12.93 -8.49 -3.20
C GLU A 280 -12.05 -7.26 -2.93
N TYR A 281 -11.24 -6.83 -3.90
CA TYR A 281 -10.46 -5.59 -3.81
C TYR A 281 -11.33 -4.36 -3.56
N MET A 282 -12.50 -4.27 -4.20
CA MET A 282 -13.41 -3.14 -4.01
C MET A 282 -13.91 -3.04 -2.56
N LEU A 283 -14.11 -4.18 -1.87
CA LEU A 283 -14.57 -4.24 -0.48
C LEU A 283 -13.47 -4.00 0.55
N ILE A 284 -12.20 -4.28 0.23
CA ILE A 284 -11.08 -4.07 1.15
C ILE A 284 -10.83 -2.56 1.34
N PRO A 285 -10.63 -2.05 2.57
CA PRO A 285 -10.41 -0.63 2.84
C PRO A 285 -8.98 -0.15 2.48
N THR A 286 -8.49 -0.50 1.30
CA THR A 286 -7.21 -0.03 0.73
C THR A 286 -7.42 0.58 -0.66
N LEU A 287 -6.57 1.53 -1.02
CA LEU A 287 -6.57 2.18 -2.33
C LEU A 287 -5.55 1.59 -3.30
N VAL A 288 -4.66 0.72 -2.82
CA VAL A 288 -3.61 0.10 -3.63
C VAL A 288 -3.95 -1.35 -3.89
N TYR A 289 -4.10 -1.68 -5.18
CA TYR A 289 -4.30 -3.05 -5.67
C TYR A 289 -3.02 -3.86 -5.53
N GLU A 290 -3.14 -5.04 -4.92
CA GLU A 290 -2.10 -6.04 -4.81
C GLU A 290 -2.68 -7.41 -5.20
N LEU A 291 -1.83 -8.31 -5.67
CA LEU A 291 -2.23 -9.67 -6.06
C LEU A 291 -2.77 -10.46 -4.88
N GLU A 292 -2.22 -10.22 -3.69
CA GLU A 292 -2.58 -10.90 -2.46
C GLU A 292 -2.52 -9.92 -1.29
N TYR A 293 -3.48 -10.04 -0.39
CA TYR A 293 -3.58 -9.23 0.82
C TYR A 293 -3.45 -10.11 2.06
N PRO A 294 -2.83 -9.63 3.15
CA PRO A 294 -2.79 -10.37 4.41
C PRO A 294 -4.21 -10.53 4.96
N ARG A 295 -4.56 -11.76 5.37
CA ARG A 295 -5.92 -12.13 5.80
C ARG A 295 -5.98 -12.61 7.25
N THR A 296 -7.13 -12.36 7.88
CA THR A 296 -7.51 -12.97 9.16
C THR A 296 -8.34 -14.23 8.92
N ASP A 297 -8.22 -15.24 9.78
CA ASP A 297 -8.90 -16.53 9.61
C ASP A 297 -10.42 -16.47 9.78
N ARG A 298 -10.93 -15.54 10.59
CA ARG A 298 -12.35 -15.45 10.95
C ARG A 298 -12.78 -14.01 11.22
N ILE A 299 -14.05 -13.73 10.91
CA ILE A 299 -14.73 -12.49 11.30
C ILE A 299 -15.10 -12.59 12.78
N ARG A 300 -14.75 -11.56 13.57
CA ARG A 300 -15.10 -11.41 14.98
C ARG A 300 -16.34 -10.52 15.09
N PRO A 301 -17.56 -11.09 15.24
CA PRO A 301 -18.79 -10.31 15.20
C PRO A 301 -18.89 -9.31 16.35
N LEU A 302 -18.36 -9.64 17.54
CA LEU A 302 -18.34 -8.71 18.67
C LEU A 302 -17.50 -7.47 18.39
N TYR A 303 -16.39 -7.61 17.67
CA TYR A 303 -15.56 -6.48 17.25
C TYR A 303 -16.30 -5.58 16.26
N VAL A 304 -17.00 -6.16 15.27
CA VAL A 304 -17.84 -5.39 14.34
C VAL A 304 -18.96 -4.66 15.09
N PHE A 305 -19.60 -5.32 16.06
CA PHE A 305 -20.63 -4.72 16.89
C PHE A 305 -20.08 -3.55 17.72
N GLU A 306 -18.94 -3.74 18.39
CA GLU A 306 -18.24 -2.68 19.13
C GLU A 306 -17.95 -1.47 18.24
N LYS A 307 -17.37 -1.69 17.05
CA LYS A 307 -17.08 -0.62 16.10
C LYS A 307 -18.36 0.07 15.58
N THR A 308 -19.46 -0.67 15.43
CA THR A 308 -20.76 -0.11 15.01
C THR A 308 -21.37 0.77 16.11
N VAL A 309 -21.30 0.34 17.39
CA VAL A 309 -21.78 1.15 18.52
C VAL A 309 -20.91 2.39 18.70
N ALA A 310 -19.59 2.25 18.61
CA ALA A 310 -18.65 3.37 18.65
C ALA A 310 -18.93 4.38 17.53
N PHE A 311 -19.18 3.90 16.31
CA PHE A 311 -19.60 4.74 15.19
C PHE A 311 -20.86 5.55 15.52
N MET A 312 -21.92 4.89 15.98
CA MET A 312 -23.18 5.59 16.29
C MET A 312 -23.01 6.61 17.43
N GLY A 313 -22.27 6.26 18.48
CA GLY A 313 -21.99 7.16 19.61
C GLY A 313 -21.15 8.37 19.19
N SER A 314 -20.03 8.17 18.50
CA SER A 314 -19.18 9.25 18.00
C SER A 314 -19.88 10.13 16.97
N PHE A 315 -20.73 9.55 16.12
CA PHE A 315 -21.52 10.32 15.15
C PHE A 315 -22.57 11.20 15.84
N ALA A 316 -23.26 10.69 16.87
CA ALA A 316 -24.17 11.48 17.68
C ALA A 316 -23.44 12.63 18.40
N LEU A 317 -22.23 12.40 18.92
CA LEU A 317 -21.39 13.45 19.49
C LEU A 317 -20.98 14.50 18.45
N LEU A 318 -20.56 14.07 17.25
CA LEU A 318 -20.22 14.98 16.16
C LEU A 318 -21.41 15.86 15.76
N TYR A 319 -22.60 15.28 15.69
CA TYR A 319 -23.83 16.00 15.42
C TYR A 319 -24.11 17.05 16.51
N THR A 320 -24.04 16.68 17.80
CA THR A 320 -24.22 17.59 18.93
C THR A 320 -23.19 18.73 18.93
N VAL A 321 -21.92 18.42 18.68
CA VAL A 321 -20.85 19.45 18.57
C VAL A 321 -21.16 20.43 17.45
N THR A 322 -21.61 19.91 16.31
CA THR A 322 -21.93 20.74 15.14
C THR A 322 -23.13 21.64 15.41
N GLU A 323 -24.24 21.08 15.92
CA GLU A 323 -25.48 21.81 16.15
C GLU A 323 -25.37 22.81 17.33
N SER A 324 -24.73 22.41 18.43
CA SER A 324 -24.69 23.21 19.66
C SER A 324 -23.54 24.21 19.71
N PHE A 325 -22.40 23.92 19.05
CA PHE A 325 -21.18 24.73 19.20
C PHE A 325 -20.65 25.31 17.88
N ILE A 326 -20.81 24.63 16.74
CA ILE A 326 -20.30 25.15 15.46
C ILE A 326 -21.30 26.10 14.82
N ILE A 327 -22.53 25.64 14.56
CA ILE A 327 -23.54 26.42 13.85
C ILE A 327 -23.85 27.76 14.56
N PRO A 328 -24.05 27.82 15.89
CA PRO A 328 -24.37 29.07 16.57
C PRO A 328 -23.21 30.07 16.62
N LEU A 329 -21.96 29.58 16.54
CA LEU A 329 -20.74 30.39 16.55
C LEU A 329 -20.26 30.74 15.13
N THR A 330 -21.05 30.45 14.09
CA THR A 330 -20.71 30.85 12.73
C THR A 330 -20.61 32.37 12.61
N PRO A 331 -19.65 32.91 11.83
CA PRO A 331 -19.33 34.33 11.87
C PRO A 331 -20.49 35.16 11.32
N THR A 332 -20.87 36.20 12.06
CA THR A 332 -21.87 37.18 11.61
C THR A 332 -21.19 38.38 10.95
N PRO A 333 -21.86 39.12 10.04
CA PRO A 333 -21.24 40.18 9.22
C PRO A 333 -20.57 41.33 10.00
N GLY A 334 -20.75 41.44 11.32
CA GLY A 334 -20.17 42.48 12.17
C GLY A 334 -19.12 41.98 13.19
N GLN A 335 -18.79 40.69 13.23
CA GLN A 335 -17.84 40.14 14.19
C GLN A 335 -16.39 40.29 13.71
N SER A 336 -15.46 40.56 14.64
CA SER A 336 -14.03 40.58 14.30
C SER A 336 -13.55 39.19 13.90
N PHE A 337 -12.81 39.12 12.79
CA PHE A 337 -12.28 37.87 12.23
C PHE A 337 -11.52 37.02 13.27
N LEU A 338 -10.65 37.65 14.07
CA LEU A 338 -9.87 36.96 15.09
C LEU A 338 -10.75 36.35 16.19
N ARG A 339 -11.85 37.03 16.56
CA ARG A 339 -12.78 36.52 17.57
C ARG A 339 -13.52 35.30 17.04
N SER A 340 -14.04 35.36 15.80
CA SER A 340 -14.68 34.21 15.16
C SER A 340 -13.72 33.02 15.02
N LEU A 341 -12.45 33.27 14.71
CA LEU A 341 -11.43 32.22 14.63
C LEU A 341 -11.22 31.53 15.99
N LEU A 342 -11.09 32.29 17.06
CA LEU A 342 -10.87 31.76 18.41
C LEU A 342 -12.11 31.03 18.97
N ASP A 343 -13.30 31.58 18.76
CA ASP A 343 -14.56 30.98 19.21
C ASP A 343 -14.80 29.62 18.53
N LEU A 344 -14.40 29.49 17.25
CA LEU A 344 -14.53 28.27 16.46
C LEU A 344 -13.36 27.28 16.61
N ALA A 345 -12.25 27.68 17.24
CA ALA A 345 -11.04 26.87 17.32
C ALA A 345 -11.25 25.50 18.00
N LEU A 346 -11.83 25.53 19.19
CA LEU A 346 -12.06 24.32 19.98
C LEU A 346 -13.16 23.42 19.39
N PRO A 347 -14.35 23.92 19.02
CA PRO A 347 -15.39 23.09 18.40
C PRO A 347 -14.94 22.39 17.13
N PHE A 348 -14.21 23.08 16.25
CA PHE A 348 -13.68 22.47 15.02
C PHE A 348 -12.61 21.42 15.29
N MET A 349 -11.74 21.64 16.29
CA MET A 349 -10.75 20.64 16.68
C MET A 349 -11.43 19.35 17.15
N ILE A 350 -12.45 19.47 18.00
CA ILE A 350 -13.22 18.32 18.48
C ILE A 350 -13.91 17.61 17.30
N ALA A 351 -14.56 18.36 16.41
CA ALA A 351 -15.21 17.80 15.23
C ALA A 351 -14.21 17.08 14.31
N TYR A 352 -13.02 17.63 14.12
CA TYR A 352 -11.94 17.03 13.33
C TYR A 352 -11.47 15.69 13.94
N LEU A 353 -11.21 15.64 15.25
CA LEU A 353 -10.80 14.42 15.94
C LEU A 353 -11.89 13.35 15.92
N LEU A 354 -13.16 13.75 16.09
CA LEU A 354 -14.31 12.85 15.98
C LEU A 354 -14.44 12.29 14.56
N LEU A 355 -14.31 13.13 13.53
CA LEU A 355 -14.39 12.70 12.14
C LEU A 355 -13.26 11.72 11.79
N PHE A 356 -12.04 11.99 12.27
CA PHE A 356 -10.92 11.06 12.14
C PHE A 356 -11.20 9.71 12.78
N TYR A 357 -11.66 9.70 14.02
CA TYR A 357 -12.00 8.48 14.74
C TYR A 357 -13.12 7.70 14.04
N ILE A 358 -14.18 8.38 13.60
CA ILE A 358 -15.29 7.77 12.87
C ILE A 358 -14.81 7.08 11.59
N ILE A 359 -13.98 7.75 10.78
CA ILE A 359 -13.54 7.22 9.49
C ILE A 359 -12.54 6.09 9.69
N PHE A 360 -11.44 6.34 10.38
CA PHE A 360 -10.33 5.39 10.42
C PHE A 360 -10.50 4.32 11.49
N GLU A 361 -11.00 4.70 12.67
CA GLU A 361 -11.12 3.77 13.78
C GLU A 361 -12.41 2.95 13.77
N CYS A 362 -13.53 3.52 13.31
CA CYS A 362 -14.79 2.79 13.23
C CYS A 362 -15.02 2.20 11.84
N ILE A 363 -15.12 3.03 10.80
CA ILE A 363 -15.52 2.58 9.46
C ILE A 363 -14.45 1.67 8.84
N CYS A 364 -13.21 2.13 8.69
CA CYS A 364 -12.15 1.34 8.04
C CYS A 364 -11.90 0.01 8.77
N ASN A 365 -11.83 0.00 10.11
CA ASN A 365 -11.67 -1.23 10.87
C ASN A 365 -12.88 -2.18 10.77
N ALA A 366 -14.11 -1.66 10.72
CA ALA A 366 -15.30 -2.49 10.51
C ALA A 366 -15.27 -3.16 9.14
N PHE A 367 -14.97 -2.40 8.07
CA PHE A 367 -14.82 -2.96 6.72
C PHE A 367 -13.62 -3.91 6.61
N ALA A 368 -12.53 -3.64 7.32
CA ALA A 368 -11.38 -4.54 7.38
C ALA A 368 -11.76 -5.89 8.01
N GLU A 369 -12.49 -5.87 9.12
CA GLU A 369 -12.97 -7.09 9.77
C GLU A 369 -13.96 -7.86 8.87
N LEU A 370 -14.92 -7.16 8.23
CA LEU A 370 -15.91 -7.77 7.33
C LEU A 370 -15.26 -8.38 6.07
N SER A 371 -14.17 -7.81 5.57
CA SER A 371 -13.39 -8.32 4.43
C SER A 371 -12.25 -9.26 4.84
N CYS A 372 -12.14 -9.62 6.12
CA CYS A 372 -11.04 -10.40 6.69
C CYS A 372 -9.65 -9.83 6.35
N PHE A 373 -9.52 -8.52 6.22
CA PHE A 373 -8.27 -7.82 5.95
C PHE A 373 -7.47 -7.64 7.25
N ALA A 374 -6.22 -8.13 7.24
CA ALA A 374 -5.37 -8.13 8.42
C ALA A 374 -4.52 -6.87 8.57
N ASP A 375 -4.16 -6.19 7.48
CA ASP A 375 -3.41 -4.93 7.56
C ASP A 375 -4.37 -3.78 7.92
N ARG A 376 -4.38 -3.41 9.20
CA ARG A 376 -5.29 -2.38 9.74
C ARG A 376 -4.58 -1.08 10.07
N GLN A 377 -3.38 -0.89 9.54
CA GLN A 377 -2.60 0.31 9.79
C GLN A 377 -3.05 1.47 8.88
N PHE A 378 -4.30 1.92 9.05
CA PHE A 378 -4.86 3.04 8.28
C PHE A 378 -4.24 4.40 8.63
N TYR A 379 -3.65 4.50 9.81
CA TYR A 379 -2.97 5.68 10.32
C TYR A 379 -1.86 5.26 11.30
N GLU A 380 -0.99 6.20 11.64
CA GLU A 380 0.07 6.09 12.64
C GLU A 380 -0.09 7.17 13.72
N ASP A 381 0.87 7.28 14.64
CA ASP A 381 0.89 8.25 15.74
C ASP A 381 1.13 9.70 15.28
N TRP A 382 0.29 10.18 14.35
CA TRP A 382 0.39 11.49 13.72
C TRP A 382 0.26 12.65 14.73
N TRP A 383 -0.34 12.43 15.90
CA TRP A 383 -0.42 13.41 16.99
C TRP A 383 0.96 13.74 17.60
N ASN A 384 1.93 12.84 17.46
CA ASN A 384 3.32 13.05 17.86
C ASN A 384 4.17 13.71 16.77
N SER A 385 3.58 14.07 15.63
CA SER A 385 4.34 14.63 14.50
C SER A 385 5.03 15.94 14.89
N THR A 386 6.26 16.08 14.43
CA THR A 386 7.08 17.29 14.66
C THR A 386 7.17 18.18 13.43
N SER A 387 6.75 17.66 12.27
CA SER A 387 6.71 18.37 11.00
C SER A 387 5.44 18.04 10.20
N TRP A 388 5.10 18.91 9.26
CA TRP A 388 3.96 18.71 8.36
C TRP A 388 4.17 17.54 7.38
N ASP A 389 5.42 17.25 7.01
CA ASP A 389 5.72 16.10 6.15
C ASP A 389 5.52 14.77 6.89
N GLU A 390 5.86 14.70 8.18
CA GLU A 390 5.60 13.54 9.03
C GLU A 390 4.09 13.32 9.18
N PHE A 391 3.35 14.39 9.49
CA PHE A 391 1.89 14.36 9.58
C PHE A 391 1.22 13.82 8.30
N SER A 392 1.63 14.31 7.14
CA SER A 392 1.05 13.90 5.84
C SER A 392 1.22 12.41 5.54
N ARG A 393 2.26 11.78 6.08
CA ARG A 393 2.54 10.34 5.93
C ARG A 393 1.73 9.47 6.89
N LYS A 394 1.49 9.98 8.10
CA LYS A 394 0.90 9.21 9.22
C LYS A 394 -0.62 9.34 9.33
N TRP A 395 -1.21 10.46 8.90
CA TRP A 395 -2.63 10.76 9.10
C TRP A 395 -3.58 9.83 8.31
N ASN A 396 -3.37 9.71 7.00
CA ASN A 396 -4.21 8.91 6.11
C ASN A 396 -3.30 8.05 5.24
N LYS A 397 -2.86 6.92 5.79
CA LYS A 397 -1.94 6.01 5.10
C LYS A 397 -2.50 5.50 3.77
N PRO A 398 -3.79 5.11 3.64
CA PRO A 398 -4.33 4.65 2.36
C PRO A 398 -4.14 5.64 1.21
N VAL A 399 -4.45 6.93 1.43
CA VAL A 399 -4.28 7.97 0.41
C VAL A 399 -2.80 8.30 0.20
N HIS A 400 -2.02 8.38 1.28
CA HIS A 400 -0.59 8.63 1.18
C HIS A 400 0.13 7.54 0.36
N THR A 401 -0.12 6.25 0.64
CA THR A 401 0.46 5.12 -0.09
C THR A 401 0.02 5.12 -1.56
N PHE A 402 -1.23 5.48 -1.85
CA PHE A 402 -1.71 5.65 -3.22
C PHE A 402 -0.92 6.75 -3.96
N LEU A 403 -0.81 7.94 -3.37
CA LEU A 403 -0.06 9.06 -3.96
C LEU A 403 1.43 8.71 -4.12
N LEU A 404 2.03 8.06 -3.13
CA LEU A 404 3.43 7.64 -3.17
C LEU A 404 3.70 6.67 -4.34
N ARG A 405 2.84 5.66 -4.52
CA ARG A 405 3.02 4.61 -5.53
C ARG A 405 2.64 5.07 -6.94
N HIS A 406 1.48 5.69 -7.10
CA HIS A 406 0.88 5.96 -8.41
C HIS A 406 1.13 7.36 -8.94
N VAL A 407 1.57 8.31 -8.11
CA VAL A 407 1.87 9.67 -8.53
C VAL A 407 3.35 9.98 -8.37
N TYR A 408 3.91 9.83 -7.17
CA TYR A 408 5.30 10.19 -6.90
C TYR A 408 6.29 9.24 -7.60
N ALA A 409 6.18 7.93 -7.36
CA ALA A 409 7.09 6.95 -7.94
C ALA A 409 6.94 6.85 -9.47
N SER A 410 5.71 6.97 -9.99
CA SER A 410 5.45 6.98 -11.43
C SER A 410 6.02 8.23 -12.12
N THR A 411 5.95 9.41 -11.49
CA THR A 411 6.57 10.64 -12.00
C THR A 411 8.08 10.49 -12.07
N LEU A 412 8.71 9.94 -11.03
CA LEU A 412 10.16 9.75 -10.98
C LEU A 412 10.63 8.71 -12.01
N ALA A 413 9.87 7.63 -12.21
CA ALA A 413 10.19 6.59 -13.18
C ALA A 413 9.99 7.06 -14.64
N SER A 414 8.97 7.87 -14.90
CA SER A 414 8.62 8.34 -16.25
C SER A 414 9.48 9.53 -16.70
N TYR A 415 9.91 10.37 -15.76
CA TYR A 415 10.68 11.58 -16.04
C TYR A 415 12.02 11.57 -15.27
N PRO A 416 13.08 10.93 -15.81
CA PRO A 416 14.39 10.85 -15.14
C PRO A 416 15.06 12.20 -14.85
N SER A 417 14.64 13.27 -15.54
CA SER A 417 15.15 14.64 -15.34
C SER A 417 14.52 15.38 -14.17
N VAL A 418 13.43 14.86 -13.58
CA VAL A 418 12.70 15.52 -12.49
C VAL A 418 13.36 15.20 -11.15
N SER A 419 13.63 16.24 -10.35
CA SER A 419 14.20 16.07 -9.01
C SER A 419 13.16 15.51 -8.03
N ARG A 420 13.63 14.85 -6.95
CA ARG A 420 12.76 14.34 -5.88
C ARG A 420 11.87 15.44 -5.27
N THR A 421 12.42 16.64 -5.11
CA THR A 421 11.68 17.80 -4.59
C THR A 421 10.58 18.24 -5.56
N SER A 422 10.86 18.25 -6.87
CA SER A 422 9.86 18.60 -7.87
C SER A 422 8.73 17.57 -7.93
N ALA A 423 9.05 16.28 -7.88
CA ALA A 423 8.04 15.21 -7.81
C ALA A 423 7.17 15.30 -6.54
N MET A 424 7.78 15.62 -5.39
CA MET A 424 7.05 15.90 -4.15
C MET A 424 6.09 17.09 -4.32
N VAL A 425 6.57 18.23 -4.83
CA VAL A 425 5.74 19.43 -5.05
C VAL A 425 4.59 19.14 -6.01
N MET A 426 4.83 18.41 -7.10
CA MET A 426 3.77 18.00 -8.03
C MET A 426 2.70 17.13 -7.33
N THR A 427 3.13 16.20 -6.48
CA THR A 427 2.22 15.34 -5.70
C THR A 427 1.37 16.17 -4.72
N PHE A 428 1.97 17.16 -4.05
CA PHE A 428 1.25 18.09 -3.18
C PHE A 428 0.26 18.97 -3.95
N ILE A 429 0.63 19.50 -5.11
CA ILE A 429 -0.27 20.30 -5.95
C ILE A 429 -1.48 19.48 -6.40
N LEU A 430 -1.26 18.22 -6.82
CA LEU A 430 -2.35 17.32 -7.20
C LEU A 430 -3.28 17.05 -6.02
N SER A 431 -2.72 16.77 -4.84
CA SER A 431 -3.50 16.57 -3.61
C SER A 431 -4.31 17.82 -3.27
N ALA A 432 -3.70 19.01 -3.30
CA ALA A 432 -4.36 20.27 -3.02
C ALA A 432 -5.49 20.57 -4.00
N ALA A 433 -5.31 20.28 -5.29
CA ALA A 433 -6.33 20.44 -6.31
C ALA A 433 -7.53 19.52 -6.06
N ALA A 434 -7.30 18.27 -5.66
CA ALA A 434 -8.38 17.33 -5.33
C ALA A 434 -9.19 17.80 -4.10
N HIS A 435 -8.51 18.31 -3.06
CA HIS A 435 -9.18 18.86 -1.88
C HIS A 435 -10.00 20.12 -2.20
N GLU A 436 -9.45 21.03 -3.01
CA GLU A 436 -10.21 22.19 -3.48
C GLU A 436 -11.41 21.78 -4.33
N LEU A 437 -11.27 20.77 -5.19
CA LEU A 437 -12.39 20.26 -5.99
C LEU A 437 -13.54 19.76 -5.10
N VAL A 438 -13.23 19.04 -4.01
CA VAL A 438 -14.24 18.65 -3.01
C VAL A 438 -14.91 19.89 -2.41
N MET A 439 -14.15 20.90 -2.01
CA MET A 439 -14.71 22.14 -1.46
C MET A 439 -15.57 22.91 -2.47
N VAL A 440 -15.16 22.99 -3.72
CA VAL A 440 -15.92 23.63 -4.80
C VAL A 440 -17.27 22.97 -4.97
N ILE A 441 -17.33 21.64 -4.93
CA ILE A 441 -18.57 20.89 -5.10
C ILE A 441 -19.48 21.03 -3.86
N VAL A 442 -18.92 20.94 -2.67
CA VAL A 442 -19.68 21.03 -1.40
C VAL A 442 -20.22 22.44 -1.17
N THR A 443 -19.48 23.48 -1.56
CA THR A 443 -19.86 24.88 -1.33
C THR A 443 -20.49 25.57 -2.55
N HIS A 444 -20.44 24.93 -3.73
CA HIS A 444 -20.82 25.50 -5.02
C HIS A 444 -20.09 26.81 -5.37
N LYS A 445 -18.89 27.03 -4.81
CA LYS A 445 -18.10 28.26 -4.99
C LYS A 445 -16.63 27.93 -5.23
N ILE A 446 -16.00 28.64 -6.17
CA ILE A 446 -14.56 28.54 -6.42
C ILE A 446 -13.87 29.66 -5.64
N ARG A 447 -13.05 29.29 -4.64
CA ARG A 447 -12.33 30.26 -3.78
C ARG A 447 -10.84 30.02 -3.66
N LEU A 448 -10.38 28.79 -3.78
CA LEU A 448 -8.97 28.40 -3.68
C LEU A 448 -8.34 28.59 -2.30
N TYR A 449 -9.11 28.81 -1.23
CA TYR A 449 -8.55 28.97 0.11
C TYR A 449 -7.93 27.67 0.62
N LEU A 450 -8.59 26.52 0.43
CA LEU A 450 -8.03 25.23 0.84
C LEU A 450 -6.80 24.88 -0.01
N PHE A 451 -6.86 25.14 -1.31
CA PHE A 451 -5.71 24.98 -2.20
C PHE A 451 -4.48 25.76 -1.71
N LEU A 452 -4.64 27.06 -1.46
CA LEU A 452 -3.55 27.93 -1.02
C LEU A 452 -3.02 27.54 0.37
N MET A 453 -3.89 27.17 1.29
CA MET A 453 -3.49 26.71 2.62
C MET A 453 -2.72 25.39 2.58
N GLN A 454 -3.08 24.45 1.69
CA GLN A 454 -2.29 23.24 1.50
C GLN A 454 -0.92 23.53 0.89
N LEU A 455 -0.83 24.43 -0.09
CA LEU A 455 0.47 24.84 -0.64
C LEU A 455 1.33 25.59 0.39
N ALA A 456 0.72 26.34 1.29
CA ALA A 456 1.42 27.00 2.40
C ALA A 456 2.06 26.00 3.38
N GLN A 457 1.65 24.73 3.39
CA GLN A 457 2.34 23.69 4.15
C GLN A 457 3.76 23.45 3.63
N ILE A 458 4.05 23.65 2.33
CA ILE A 458 5.39 23.41 1.76
C ILE A 458 6.44 24.36 2.37
N PRO A 459 6.24 25.70 2.40
CA PRO A 459 7.10 26.60 3.16
C PRO A 459 7.20 26.22 4.65
N LEU A 460 6.10 25.82 5.29
CA LEU A 460 6.11 25.39 6.69
C LEU A 460 6.95 24.13 6.91
N ILE A 461 6.99 23.20 5.96
CA ILE A 461 7.89 22.04 5.97
C ILE A 461 9.35 22.52 5.95
N LEU A 462 9.69 23.48 5.08
CA LEU A 462 11.05 24.03 5.01
C LEU A 462 11.45 24.73 6.31
N VAL A 463 10.53 25.49 6.92
CA VAL A 463 10.75 26.13 8.22
C VAL A 463 10.91 25.10 9.33
N SER A 464 10.10 24.04 9.35
CA SER A 464 10.21 22.95 10.35
C SER A 464 11.53 22.19 10.25
N ARG A 465 12.17 22.19 9.07
CA ARG A 465 13.49 21.61 8.83
C ARG A 465 14.64 22.52 9.27
N ALA A 466 14.36 23.76 9.66
CA ALA A 466 15.37 24.66 10.19
C ALA A 466 15.96 24.11 11.50
N SER A 467 17.27 24.30 11.69
CA SER A 467 18.04 23.69 12.78
C SER A 467 17.45 23.94 14.17
N VAL A 468 16.82 25.10 14.40
CA VAL A 468 16.26 25.49 15.70
C VAL A 468 15.05 24.63 16.08
N ILE A 469 14.18 24.29 15.12
CA ILE A 469 12.98 23.49 15.38
C ILE A 469 13.33 22.00 15.37
N LYS A 470 14.25 21.58 14.49
CA LYS A 470 14.70 20.18 14.42
C LYS A 470 15.39 19.71 15.70
N GLN A 471 16.08 20.59 16.42
CA GLN A 471 16.75 20.26 17.68
C GLN A 471 15.78 20.04 18.84
N ASN A 472 14.58 20.63 18.80
CA ASN A 472 13.60 20.52 19.87
C ASN A 472 12.27 19.93 19.37
N LYS A 473 12.12 18.61 19.57
CA LYS A 473 10.92 17.87 19.17
C LYS A 473 9.63 18.41 19.80
N LEU A 474 9.69 18.88 21.06
CA LEU A 474 8.53 19.47 21.73
C LEU A 474 8.07 20.75 21.02
N LEU A 475 9.01 21.62 20.66
CA LEU A 475 8.70 22.86 19.95
C LEU A 475 8.08 22.58 18.57
N GLY A 476 8.61 21.60 17.83
CA GLY A 476 8.04 21.16 16.55
C GLY A 476 6.58 20.67 16.71
N ASN A 477 6.32 19.86 17.73
CA ASN A 477 4.97 19.36 18.00
C ASN A 477 3.99 20.48 18.43
N VAL A 478 4.44 21.42 19.26
CA VAL A 478 3.62 22.59 19.65
C VAL A 478 3.28 23.45 18.44
N VAL A 479 4.25 23.74 17.58
CA VAL A 479 4.02 24.50 16.33
C VAL A 479 3.05 23.78 15.41
N PHE A 480 3.19 22.45 15.29
CA PHE A 480 2.27 21.61 14.52
C PHE A 480 0.83 21.71 15.04
N TRP A 481 0.62 21.53 16.35
CA TRP A 481 -0.72 21.62 16.96
C TRP A 481 -1.31 23.02 16.86
N ILE A 482 -0.53 24.08 17.09
CA ILE A 482 -1.00 25.47 16.91
C ILE A 482 -1.43 25.70 15.46
N GLY A 483 -0.65 25.21 14.49
CA GLY A 483 -1.00 25.32 13.08
C GLY A 483 -2.29 24.57 12.72
N LEU A 484 -2.51 23.39 13.33
CA LEU A 484 -3.72 22.59 13.14
C LEU A 484 -4.95 23.27 13.78
N TYR A 485 -4.80 23.86 14.98
CA TYR A 485 -5.82 24.68 15.65
C TYR A 485 -6.17 25.94 14.87
N ALA A 486 -5.22 26.57 14.19
CA ALA A 486 -5.48 27.74 13.36
C ALA A 486 -6.11 27.37 12.01
N GLY A 487 -5.71 26.24 11.42
CA GLY A 487 -6.05 25.88 10.03
C GLY A 487 -7.53 25.58 9.78
N PHE A 488 -8.13 24.67 10.55
CA PHE A 488 -9.53 24.25 10.32
C PHE A 488 -10.57 25.35 10.56
N PRO A 489 -10.50 26.13 11.64
CA PRO A 489 -11.45 27.23 11.86
C PRO A 489 -11.26 28.33 10.82
N LEU A 490 -10.02 28.59 10.38
CA LEU A 490 -9.73 29.55 9.33
C LEU A 490 -10.45 29.17 8.03
N LEU A 491 -10.43 27.89 7.65
CA LEU A 491 -11.17 27.39 6.50
C LEU A 491 -12.68 27.61 6.66
N CYS A 492 -13.24 27.32 7.83
CA CYS A 492 -14.66 27.56 8.07
C CYS A 492 -15.01 29.05 7.89
N VAL A 493 -14.29 29.95 8.57
CA VAL A 493 -14.53 31.39 8.46
C VAL A 493 -14.36 31.86 7.01
N ALA A 494 -13.32 31.38 6.32
CA ALA A 494 -13.04 31.76 4.94
C ALA A 494 -14.09 31.24 3.94
N TYR A 495 -14.68 30.06 4.14
CA TYR A 495 -15.70 29.49 3.24
C TYR A 495 -17.15 29.89 3.59
N VAL A 496 -17.43 30.17 4.86
CA VAL A 496 -18.79 30.49 5.35
C VAL A 496 -19.05 31.99 5.45
N ALA A 497 -18.09 32.79 5.93
CA ALA A 497 -18.33 34.21 6.23
C ALA A 497 -18.06 35.15 5.04
N TYR A 498 -16.94 34.92 4.34
CA TYR A 498 -16.63 35.58 3.07
C TYR A 498 -17.24 34.79 1.94
#